data_AF-A0A3D0ZVV2-F1
#
_entry.id   AF-A0A3D0ZVV2-F1
#
_cell.length_a   1.000
_cell.length_b   1.000
_cell.length_c   1.000
_cell.angle_alpha   90.00
_cell.angle_beta   90.00
_cell.angle_gamma   90.00
#
_symmetry.space_group_name_H-M   'P 1'
#
loop_
_entity.id
_entity.type
_entity.pdbx_description
1 polymer ?
#
loop_
_entity_poly.entity_id
_entity_poly.type
_entity_poly.pdbx_seq_one_letter_code
_entity_poly.pdbx_strand_id
1 'polypeptide(L)'
;MEKPDVLIIGAGSTGAVIATRISEDPNRTVVLLEAGPDYPELINTPFDLVNSHNNSYTQHDWGFTYAPTSGRDVSFPRGRVVGGSSAVNTTIALRGVPEDYDEWADHGCPDWKWHKVLPAFNRLERDLDFGDRPYHGDAGPISIRRYPANELEVQHQAFLAASTQLGYPNCEDANNPNDWGAGSHPMNKLGRLRVSTAIGYLAPARIRPNLTIKPNSFVHRILFDGKRASGVEYENADGSIETIQAGLIILCAGALKSPQILMHSGIGPTDQLSKFGIELVGEEPGVGQNLSDHPALSVVCEAKDRGLIDHDKPIIQTILRYTAEGSSKRNDLQIEQLSFAGKPGGPPLFAIAAVLEYQFGRGELRLNSADPHDLPIIENRFCEDDRDTIRLVACMRDTLRFTREGEVAELIASITFPDPKRGLDDEVLTKLCKKFAASGYHPCGTIKMGDKSDPMSVVDQYGRAHRFDNLVVADASIMPFVPRANTNLTCIMIGEMIGEWLRTDFDYYGSA
;
A
#
# COMPACT_ATOMS: atom_id res chain seq x y z
N MET A 1 -32.23 -4.12 10.42
CA MET A 1 -31.12 -4.63 11.27
C MET A 1 -31.11 -3.81 12.54
N GLU A 2 -30.81 -4.43 13.68
CA GLU A 2 -30.46 -3.69 14.89
C GLU A 2 -29.22 -2.84 14.62
N LYS A 3 -29.11 -1.68 15.27
CA LYS A 3 -28.01 -0.73 15.06
C LYS A 3 -26.69 -1.39 15.50
N PRO A 4 -25.70 -1.64 14.61
CA PRO A 4 -24.43 -2.21 15.02
C PRO A 4 -23.64 -1.26 15.93
N ASP A 5 -22.84 -1.84 16.83
CA ASP A 5 -21.87 -1.10 17.65
C ASP A 5 -20.83 -0.45 16.75
N VAL A 6 -20.31 -1.20 15.77
CA VAL A 6 -19.25 -0.76 14.86
C VAL A 6 -19.62 -0.99 13.41
N LEU A 7 -19.41 0.05 12.61
CA LEU A 7 -19.50 -0.01 11.16
C LEU A 7 -18.14 0.33 10.55
N ILE A 8 -17.61 -0.57 9.72
CA ILE A 8 -16.32 -0.42 9.04
C ILE A 8 -16.56 -0.24 7.55
N ILE A 9 -15.98 0.81 6.97
CA ILE A 9 -16.08 1.14 5.55
C ILE A 9 -14.80 0.69 4.84
N GLY A 10 -14.90 -0.36 4.03
CA GLY A 10 -13.80 -0.93 3.26
C GLY A 10 -13.23 -2.20 3.88
N ALA A 11 -13.34 -3.34 3.18
CA ALA A 11 -12.81 -4.64 3.59
C ALA A 11 -11.39 -4.89 3.07
N GLY A 12 -10.57 -3.84 3.01
CA GLY A 12 -9.19 -3.89 2.50
C GLY A 12 -8.17 -4.49 3.49
N SER A 13 -6.89 -4.18 3.27
CA SER A 13 -5.79 -4.66 4.13
C SER A 13 -5.98 -4.30 5.61
N THR A 14 -6.56 -3.14 5.92
CA THR A 14 -6.73 -2.69 7.31
C THR A 14 -8.11 -3.03 7.86
N GLY A 15 -9.19 -2.73 7.13
CA GLY A 15 -10.56 -2.95 7.61
C GLY A 15 -10.89 -4.42 7.87
N ALA A 16 -10.34 -5.35 7.07
CA ALA A 16 -10.46 -6.79 7.30
C ALA A 16 -9.87 -7.22 8.66
N VAL A 17 -8.74 -6.64 9.04
CA VAL A 17 -8.02 -6.94 10.28
C VAL A 17 -8.77 -6.37 11.47
N ILE A 18 -9.20 -5.11 11.38
CA ILE A 18 -9.98 -4.44 12.44
C ILE A 18 -11.29 -5.19 12.69
N ALA A 19 -12.02 -5.56 11.63
CA ALA A 19 -13.24 -6.35 11.75
C ALA A 19 -13.00 -7.69 12.46
N THR A 20 -11.87 -8.33 12.15
CA THR A 20 -11.45 -9.58 12.80
C THR A 20 -11.11 -9.37 14.27
N ARG A 21 -10.38 -8.31 14.63
CA ARG A 21 -10.01 -8.03 16.03
C ARG A 21 -11.21 -7.67 16.89
N ILE A 22 -12.05 -6.74 16.45
CA ILE A 22 -13.21 -6.28 17.23
C ILE A 22 -14.21 -7.41 17.44
N SER A 23 -14.46 -8.23 16.40
CA SER A 23 -15.42 -9.34 16.50
C SER A 23 -14.97 -10.49 17.42
N GLU A 24 -13.73 -10.47 17.93
CA GLU A 24 -13.31 -11.39 19.00
C GLU A 24 -14.08 -11.16 20.31
N ASP A 25 -14.60 -9.95 20.55
CA ASP A 25 -15.56 -9.71 21.62
C ASP A 25 -16.98 -10.10 21.15
N PRO A 26 -17.58 -11.18 21.69
CA PRO A 26 -18.90 -11.62 21.26
C PRO A 26 -20.03 -10.63 21.60
N ASN A 27 -19.77 -9.62 22.45
CA ASN A 27 -20.73 -8.60 22.81
C ASN A 27 -20.70 -7.37 21.89
N ARG A 28 -19.86 -7.38 20.84
CA ARG A 28 -19.73 -6.30 19.88
C ARG A 28 -20.21 -6.73 18.50
N THR A 29 -21.22 -6.05 18.00
CA THR A 29 -21.77 -6.24 16.65
C THR A 29 -20.99 -5.40 15.64
N VAL A 30 -20.49 -6.05 14.59
CA VAL A 30 -19.63 -5.44 13.56
C VAL A 30 -20.25 -5.64 12.20
N VAL A 31 -20.43 -4.54 11.46
CA VAL A 31 -20.77 -4.56 10.03
C VAL A 31 -19.59 -4.06 9.22
N LEU A 32 -19.15 -4.84 8.24
CA LEU A 32 -18.06 -4.51 7.32
C LEU A 32 -18.62 -4.32 5.91
N LEU A 33 -18.57 -3.10 5.40
CA LEU A 33 -19.03 -2.76 4.04
C LEU A 33 -17.85 -2.82 3.05
N GLU A 34 -18.07 -3.40 1.88
CA GLU A 34 -17.09 -3.44 0.79
C GLU A 34 -17.77 -3.13 -0.55
N ALA A 35 -17.18 -2.25 -1.35
CA ALA A 35 -17.74 -1.87 -2.64
C ALA A 35 -17.58 -2.97 -3.70
N GLY A 36 -16.53 -3.79 -3.60
CA GLY A 36 -16.29 -4.93 -4.48
C GLY A 36 -17.03 -6.21 -4.07
N PRO A 37 -16.90 -7.28 -4.89
CA PRO A 37 -17.49 -8.58 -4.59
C PRO A 37 -16.75 -9.29 -3.45
N ASP A 38 -17.37 -10.33 -2.89
CA ASP A 38 -16.79 -11.24 -1.91
C ASP A 38 -16.75 -12.67 -2.44
N TYR A 39 -15.71 -13.41 -2.06
CA TYR A 39 -15.52 -14.82 -2.36
C TYR A 39 -15.24 -15.59 -1.05
N PRO A 40 -16.29 -15.96 -0.29
CA PRO A 40 -16.11 -16.56 1.04
C PRO A 40 -15.40 -17.92 1.02
N GLU A 41 -15.57 -18.66 -0.07
CA GLU A 41 -14.94 -19.97 -0.27
C GLU A 41 -13.81 -19.86 -1.29
N LEU A 42 -12.64 -20.40 -0.93
CA LEU A 42 -11.44 -20.34 -1.78
C LEU A 42 -11.67 -20.95 -3.17
N ILE A 43 -12.49 -22.00 -3.28
CA ILE A 43 -12.80 -22.66 -4.56
C ILE A 43 -13.53 -21.75 -5.56
N ASN A 44 -14.24 -20.73 -5.06
CA ASN A 44 -14.96 -19.76 -5.87
C ASN A 44 -14.14 -18.49 -6.15
N THR A 45 -12.94 -18.39 -5.58
CA THR A 45 -12.06 -17.24 -5.78
C THR A 45 -11.45 -17.28 -7.18
N PRO A 46 -11.58 -16.19 -7.98
CA PRO A 46 -10.99 -16.10 -9.31
C PRO A 46 -9.49 -16.41 -9.33
N PHE A 47 -9.04 -17.06 -10.41
CA PHE A 47 -7.66 -17.55 -10.52
C PHE A 47 -6.62 -16.43 -10.42
N ASP A 48 -6.89 -15.25 -10.96
CA ASP A 48 -6.00 -14.09 -10.90
C ASP A 48 -5.83 -13.52 -9.49
N LEU A 49 -6.85 -13.65 -8.63
CA LEU A 49 -6.76 -13.31 -7.21
C LEU A 49 -5.99 -14.39 -6.41
N VAL A 50 -6.16 -15.66 -6.78
CA VAL A 50 -5.43 -16.78 -6.16
C VAL A 50 -3.95 -16.77 -6.55
N ASN A 51 -3.63 -16.43 -7.80
CA ASN A 51 -2.28 -16.50 -8.35
C ASN A 51 -1.38 -15.39 -7.78
N SER A 52 -0.36 -15.78 -7.02
CA SER A 52 0.65 -14.89 -6.44
C SER A 52 1.76 -14.44 -7.40
N HIS A 53 1.86 -15.03 -8.59
CA HIS A 53 2.95 -14.70 -9.52
C HIS A 53 2.80 -13.32 -10.16
N ASN A 54 1.56 -12.85 -10.25
CA ASN A 54 1.18 -11.62 -10.92
C ASN A 54 0.22 -10.85 -10.03
N ASN A 55 0.22 -9.53 -10.14
CA ASN A 55 -0.87 -8.74 -9.60
C ASN A 55 -2.13 -8.94 -10.47
N SER A 56 -3.30 -8.69 -9.89
CA SER A 56 -4.58 -8.62 -10.59
C SER A 56 -4.98 -7.15 -10.77
N TYR A 57 -5.11 -6.67 -12.00
CA TYR A 57 -5.39 -5.25 -12.28
C TYR A 57 -6.59 -5.01 -13.20
N THR A 58 -7.42 -6.03 -13.42
CA THR A 58 -8.46 -5.98 -14.47
C THR A 58 -9.87 -6.10 -13.91
N GLN A 59 -10.26 -7.29 -13.44
CA GLN A 59 -11.67 -7.55 -13.07
C GLN A 59 -12.07 -6.89 -11.74
N HIS A 60 -11.11 -6.71 -10.83
CA HIS A 60 -11.33 -6.18 -9.48
C HIS A 60 -10.55 -4.89 -9.26
N ASP A 61 -10.45 -4.05 -10.30
CA ASP A 61 -9.80 -2.75 -10.23
C ASP A 61 -10.82 -1.62 -10.04
N TRP A 62 -10.45 -0.62 -9.26
CA TRP A 62 -11.20 0.64 -9.16
C TRP A 62 -11.11 1.50 -10.42
N GLY A 63 -10.10 1.29 -11.27
CA GLY A 63 -9.94 2.03 -12.52
C GLY A 63 -9.41 3.46 -12.34
N PHE A 64 -8.73 3.75 -11.22
CA PHE A 64 -8.12 5.05 -11.01
C PHE A 64 -7.10 5.38 -12.11
N THR A 65 -6.99 6.68 -12.38
CA THR A 65 -5.84 7.24 -13.07
C THR A 65 -5.21 8.32 -12.20
N TYR A 66 -3.97 8.68 -12.49
CA TYR A 66 -3.21 9.67 -11.74
C TYR A 66 -2.15 10.36 -12.59
N ALA A 67 -1.74 11.54 -12.14
CA ALA A 67 -0.59 12.25 -12.64
C ALA A 67 0.64 11.98 -11.75
N PRO A 68 1.51 11.01 -12.12
CA PRO A 68 2.75 10.77 -11.38
C PRO A 68 3.67 12.01 -11.43
N THR A 69 3.77 12.60 -12.62
CA THR A 69 4.53 13.82 -12.93
C THR A 69 3.64 14.74 -13.76
N SER A 70 3.97 16.03 -13.82
CA SER A 70 3.18 17.02 -14.56
C SER A 70 2.88 16.59 -16.02
N GLY A 71 1.63 16.74 -16.44
CA GLY A 71 1.18 16.48 -17.81
C GLY A 71 1.05 15.01 -18.21
N ARG A 72 1.11 14.08 -17.25
CA ARG A 72 0.85 12.65 -17.48
C ARG A 72 -0.46 12.23 -16.84
N ASP A 73 -1.09 11.25 -17.46
CA ASP A 73 -2.24 10.53 -16.92
C ASP A 73 -2.01 9.04 -17.17
N VAL A 74 -1.95 8.26 -16.09
CA VAL A 74 -1.53 6.86 -16.10
C VAL A 74 -2.51 6.04 -15.26
N SER A 75 -2.75 4.79 -15.65
CA SER A 75 -3.55 3.86 -14.82
C SER A 75 -2.90 3.67 -13.44
N PHE A 76 -3.74 3.65 -12.40
CA PHE A 76 -3.34 3.49 -11.01
C PHE A 76 -4.14 2.37 -10.31
N PRO A 77 -3.87 1.09 -10.65
CA PRO A 77 -4.75 0.00 -10.24
C PRO A 77 -4.88 -0.15 -8.72
N ARG A 78 -6.09 -0.38 -8.19
CA ARG A 78 -6.38 -0.62 -6.77
C ARG A 78 -7.44 -1.69 -6.62
N GLY A 79 -7.27 -2.57 -5.63
CA GLY A 79 -8.21 -3.67 -5.40
C GLY A 79 -9.59 -3.18 -4.97
N ARG A 80 -10.61 -3.58 -5.72
CA ARG A 80 -12.06 -3.43 -5.46
C ARG A 80 -12.67 -4.82 -5.30
N VAL A 81 -12.43 -5.44 -4.15
CA VAL A 81 -12.84 -6.80 -3.76
C VAL A 81 -12.64 -6.95 -2.25
N VAL A 82 -13.34 -7.85 -1.57
CA VAL A 82 -13.02 -8.19 -0.18
C VAL A 82 -11.56 -8.66 -0.08
N GLY A 83 -10.80 -8.05 0.83
CA GLY A 83 -9.33 -8.12 0.92
C GLY A 83 -8.60 -6.91 0.31
N GLY A 84 -9.29 -6.12 -0.52
CA GLY A 84 -8.81 -4.90 -1.18
C GLY A 84 -7.50 -5.12 -1.92
N SER A 85 -6.58 -4.16 -1.82
CA SER A 85 -5.28 -4.23 -2.48
C SER A 85 -4.43 -5.45 -2.06
N SER A 86 -4.64 -6.05 -0.88
CA SER A 86 -3.93 -7.28 -0.50
C SER A 86 -4.32 -8.50 -1.35
N ALA A 87 -5.52 -8.49 -1.94
CA ALA A 87 -6.02 -9.55 -2.81
C ALA A 87 -5.50 -9.46 -4.24
N VAL A 88 -4.87 -8.34 -4.61
CA VAL A 88 -4.48 -8.06 -6.00
C VAL A 88 -3.02 -7.66 -6.19
N ASN A 89 -2.26 -7.42 -5.12
CA ASN A 89 -0.89 -6.89 -5.18
C ASN A 89 0.16 -7.88 -5.72
N THR A 90 1.45 -7.58 -5.56
CA THR A 90 2.57 -8.45 -5.97
C THR A 90 2.90 -9.54 -4.94
N THR A 91 2.20 -9.58 -3.81
CA THR A 91 2.50 -10.41 -2.63
C THR A 91 3.83 -10.11 -1.93
N ILE A 92 4.41 -8.92 -2.11
CA ILE A 92 5.59 -8.52 -1.34
C ILE A 92 5.18 -8.26 0.12
N ALA A 93 5.90 -8.89 1.04
CA ALA A 93 5.70 -8.83 2.49
C ALA A 93 6.90 -8.15 3.18
N LEU A 94 7.31 -6.99 2.65
CA LEU A 94 8.40 -6.19 3.18
C LEU A 94 7.90 -5.26 4.29
N ARG A 95 8.73 -5.03 5.31
CA ARG A 95 8.49 -4.09 6.40
C ARG A 95 9.35 -2.84 6.23
N GLY A 96 8.84 -1.70 6.71
CA GLY A 96 9.64 -0.49 6.86
C GLY A 96 10.83 -0.73 7.79
N VAL A 97 11.80 0.18 7.76
CA VAL A 97 12.91 0.11 8.73
C VAL A 97 12.49 0.77 10.06
N PRO A 98 13.11 0.42 11.21
CA PRO A 98 12.80 1.02 12.51
C PRO A 98 12.65 2.54 12.50
N GLU A 99 13.55 3.22 11.78
CA GLU A 99 13.62 4.67 11.72
C GLU A 99 12.38 5.30 11.05
N ASP A 100 11.62 4.57 10.22
CA ASP A 100 10.35 5.08 9.66
C ASP A 100 9.34 5.32 10.78
N TYR A 101 9.22 4.34 11.66
CA TYR A 101 8.25 4.29 12.75
C TYR A 101 8.66 5.20 13.92
N ASP A 102 9.96 5.30 14.18
CA ASP A 102 10.48 6.26 15.15
C ASP A 102 10.29 7.72 14.66
N GLU A 103 10.44 7.97 13.36
CA GLU A 103 10.16 9.29 12.79
C GLU A 103 8.65 9.59 12.75
N TRP A 104 7.76 8.59 12.58
CA TRP A 104 6.33 8.79 12.83
C TRP A 104 6.05 9.25 14.26
N ALA A 105 6.78 8.72 15.24
CA ALA A 105 6.65 9.17 16.62
C ALA A 105 7.12 10.62 16.82
N ASP A 106 8.16 11.04 16.11
CA ASP A 106 8.61 12.44 16.10
C ASP A 106 7.55 13.38 15.49
N HIS A 107 6.65 12.85 14.66
CA HIS A 107 5.47 13.55 14.13
C HIS A 107 4.24 13.54 15.06
N GLY A 108 4.43 13.25 16.36
CA GLY A 108 3.36 13.30 17.35
C GLY A 108 2.62 11.97 17.53
N CYS A 109 3.21 10.85 17.10
CA CYS A 109 2.60 9.52 17.17
C CYS A 109 3.43 8.56 18.04
N PRO A 110 3.68 8.86 19.34
CA PRO A 110 4.61 8.11 20.19
C PRO A 110 4.27 6.62 20.40
N ASP A 111 3.03 6.19 20.15
CA ASP A 111 2.64 4.78 20.19
C ASP A 111 3.02 3.99 18.93
N TRP A 112 3.56 4.67 17.93
CA TRP A 112 4.00 4.09 16.66
C TRP A 112 5.50 3.86 16.55
N LYS A 113 6.28 4.09 17.62
CA LYS A 113 7.72 3.76 17.65
C LYS A 113 7.99 2.31 17.27
N TRP A 114 9.16 2.03 16.69
CA TRP A 114 9.50 0.68 16.19
C TRP A 114 9.22 -0.44 17.21
N HIS A 115 9.71 -0.27 18.44
CA HIS A 115 9.55 -1.27 19.50
C HIS A 115 8.09 -1.50 19.93
N LYS A 116 7.17 -0.57 19.61
CA LYS A 116 5.73 -0.68 19.90
C LYS A 116 4.95 -1.29 18.74
N VAL A 117 5.37 -1.06 17.50
CA VAL A 117 4.74 -1.67 16.31
C VAL A 117 5.26 -3.09 16.03
N LEU A 118 6.48 -3.43 16.45
CA LEU A 118 7.08 -4.75 16.25
C LEU A 118 6.20 -5.90 16.78
N PRO A 119 5.60 -5.83 17.98
CA PRO A 119 4.65 -6.85 18.43
C PRO A 119 3.44 -7.05 17.50
N ALA A 120 2.96 -6.00 16.85
CA ALA A 120 1.88 -6.11 15.86
C ALA A 120 2.36 -6.74 14.55
N PHE A 121 3.58 -6.41 14.10
CA PHE A 121 4.22 -7.11 12.97
C PHE A 121 4.46 -8.60 13.26
N ASN A 122 4.88 -8.97 14.46
CA ASN A 122 5.03 -10.38 14.82
C ASN A 122 3.66 -11.08 14.91
N ARG A 123 2.63 -10.39 15.40
CA ARG A 123 1.29 -10.97 15.55
C ARG A 123 0.58 -11.22 14.21
N LEU A 124 0.80 -10.38 13.20
CA LEU A 124 0.15 -10.56 11.89
C LEU A 124 0.74 -11.70 11.06
N GLU A 125 1.98 -12.11 11.31
CA GLU A 125 2.70 -13.02 10.42
C GLU A 125 2.95 -14.41 10.99
N ARG A 126 3.00 -15.38 10.07
CA ARG A 126 3.67 -16.66 10.23
C ARG A 126 4.80 -16.70 9.21
N ASP A 127 6.00 -16.32 9.62
CA ASP A 127 7.20 -16.40 8.79
C ASP A 127 7.73 -17.84 8.79
N LEU A 128 7.80 -18.44 7.59
CA LEU A 128 8.20 -19.84 7.41
C LEU A 128 9.72 -20.03 7.35
N ASP A 129 10.49 -18.95 7.21
CA ASP A 129 11.95 -19.00 7.07
C ASP A 129 12.66 -18.49 8.33
N PHE A 130 12.10 -17.48 8.99
CA PHE A 130 12.72 -16.77 10.12
C PHE A 130 11.80 -16.64 11.35
N GLY A 131 10.72 -17.43 11.45
CA GLY A 131 9.75 -17.34 12.55
C GLY A 131 10.33 -17.56 13.96
N ASP A 132 11.53 -18.13 14.08
CA ASP A 132 12.25 -18.31 15.36
C ASP A 132 13.04 -17.07 15.80
N ARG A 133 13.17 -16.06 14.93
CA ARG A 133 13.87 -14.81 15.24
C ARG A 133 13.00 -13.91 16.13
N PRO A 134 13.61 -13.15 17.06
CA PRO A 134 12.85 -12.33 18.02
C PRO A 134 12.05 -11.17 17.39
N TYR A 135 12.37 -10.82 16.14
CA TYR A 135 11.69 -9.80 15.36
C TYR A 135 10.73 -10.40 14.31
N HIS A 136 10.40 -11.69 14.41
CA HIS A 136 9.42 -12.37 13.56
C HIS A 136 8.32 -13.04 14.38
N GLY A 137 7.22 -13.36 13.70
CA GLY A 137 6.14 -14.20 14.21
C GLY A 137 6.08 -15.55 13.49
N ASP A 138 5.58 -16.57 14.18
CA ASP A 138 5.47 -17.95 13.68
C ASP A 138 4.02 -18.48 13.62
N ALA A 139 3.04 -17.68 14.03
CA ALA A 139 1.67 -18.14 14.25
C ALA A 139 0.58 -17.20 13.70
N GLY A 140 0.95 -16.07 13.12
CA GLY A 140 0.01 -15.10 12.59
C GLY A 140 -0.72 -15.55 11.31
N PRO A 141 -1.81 -14.86 10.95
CA PRO A 141 -2.68 -15.22 9.84
C PRO A 141 -2.03 -15.08 8.45
N ILE A 142 -1.02 -14.23 8.29
CA ILE A 142 -0.35 -13.99 7.01
C ILE A 142 0.90 -14.87 6.93
N SER A 143 0.87 -15.89 6.09
CA SER A 143 2.05 -16.73 5.84
C SER A 143 3.05 -16.01 4.95
N ILE A 144 4.30 -15.91 5.39
CA ILE A 144 5.40 -15.28 4.67
C ILE A 144 6.46 -16.33 4.36
N ARG A 145 6.99 -16.29 3.13
CA ARG A 145 8.16 -17.08 2.71
C ARG A 145 9.03 -16.30 1.74
N ARG A 146 10.27 -16.75 1.56
CA ARG A 146 11.21 -16.29 0.55
C ARG A 146 11.45 -17.38 -0.47
N TYR A 147 11.91 -17.00 -1.66
CA TYR A 147 12.31 -17.97 -2.67
C TYR A 147 13.70 -18.53 -2.32
N PRO A 148 13.87 -19.86 -2.16
CA PRO A 148 15.19 -20.46 -2.06
C PRO A 148 15.90 -20.39 -3.42
N ALA A 149 17.22 -20.50 -3.42
CA ALA A 149 18.05 -20.32 -4.62
C ALA A 149 17.62 -21.20 -5.82
N ASN A 150 17.14 -22.42 -5.56
CA ASN A 150 16.69 -23.36 -6.59
C ASN A 150 15.29 -23.05 -7.17
N GLU A 151 14.57 -22.07 -6.62
CA GLU A 151 13.29 -21.58 -7.15
C GLU A 151 13.42 -20.21 -7.83
N LEU A 152 14.58 -19.56 -7.77
CA LEU A 152 14.81 -18.29 -8.45
C LEU A 152 14.89 -18.50 -9.96
N GLU A 153 14.20 -17.67 -10.73
CA GLU A 153 14.37 -17.60 -12.17
C GLU A 153 15.77 -17.08 -12.52
N VAL A 154 16.24 -17.36 -13.73
CA VAL A 154 17.63 -17.11 -14.15
C VAL A 154 18.02 -15.62 -14.00
N GLN A 155 17.10 -14.70 -14.33
CA GLN A 155 17.33 -13.26 -14.19
C GLN A 155 17.57 -12.87 -12.72
N HIS A 156 16.86 -13.51 -11.79
CA HIS A 156 16.98 -13.24 -10.36
C HIS A 156 18.27 -13.81 -9.77
N GLN A 157 18.69 -14.99 -10.21
CA GLN A 157 20.00 -15.54 -9.84
C GLN A 157 21.13 -14.62 -10.32
N ALA A 158 21.06 -14.22 -11.59
CA ALA A 158 22.03 -13.30 -12.19
C ALA A 158 22.06 -11.94 -11.46
N PHE A 159 20.90 -11.42 -11.03
CA PHE A 159 20.80 -10.19 -10.26
C PHE A 159 21.52 -10.26 -8.91
N LEU A 160 21.35 -11.36 -8.15
CA LEU A 160 22.05 -11.54 -6.87
C LEU A 160 23.58 -11.72 -7.07
N ALA A 161 23.98 -12.45 -8.11
CA ALA A 161 25.38 -12.62 -8.46
C ALA A 161 26.02 -11.27 -8.85
N ALA A 162 25.36 -10.50 -9.70
CA ALA A 162 25.79 -9.15 -10.08
C ALA A 162 25.83 -8.22 -8.86
N SER A 163 24.86 -8.29 -7.96
CA SER A 163 24.85 -7.48 -6.72
C SER A 163 26.10 -7.72 -5.88
N THR A 164 26.49 -8.99 -5.71
CA THR A 164 27.71 -9.38 -4.98
C THR A 164 28.96 -8.85 -5.67
N GLN A 165 29.06 -8.97 -7.00
CA GLN A 165 30.20 -8.47 -7.78
C GLN A 165 30.33 -6.95 -7.72
N LEU A 166 29.20 -6.23 -7.67
CA LEU A 166 29.14 -4.77 -7.53
C LEU A 166 29.42 -4.28 -6.11
N GLY A 167 29.65 -5.19 -5.15
CA GLY A 167 30.03 -4.90 -3.78
C GLY A 167 28.87 -4.74 -2.79
N TYR A 168 27.64 -5.05 -3.20
CA TYR A 168 26.51 -5.08 -2.27
C TYR A 168 26.55 -6.37 -1.44
N PRO A 169 26.35 -6.31 -0.11
CA PRO A 169 26.36 -7.49 0.73
C PRO A 169 25.13 -8.36 0.45
N ASN A 170 25.25 -9.65 0.77
CA ASN A 170 24.11 -10.55 0.81
C ASN A 170 23.20 -10.20 2.00
N CYS A 171 21.89 -10.21 1.77
CA CYS A 171 20.86 -9.95 2.76
C CYS A 171 19.93 -11.17 2.82
N GLU A 172 20.14 -12.03 3.81
CA GLU A 172 19.32 -13.26 3.95
C GLU A 172 17.86 -12.95 4.30
N ASP A 173 17.64 -11.86 5.04
CA ASP A 173 16.32 -11.43 5.45
C ASP A 173 16.15 -9.91 5.30
N ALA A 174 15.42 -9.50 4.26
CA ALA A 174 15.12 -8.10 4.03
C ALA A 174 14.22 -7.45 5.11
N ASN A 175 13.62 -8.25 5.99
CA ASN A 175 12.84 -7.79 7.15
C ASN A 175 13.65 -7.74 8.46
N ASN A 176 14.93 -8.13 8.44
CA ASN A 176 15.82 -7.92 9.58
C ASN A 176 15.98 -6.41 9.80
N PRO A 177 15.70 -5.89 11.01
CA PRO A 177 15.69 -4.45 11.28
C PRO A 177 16.99 -3.71 10.94
N ASN A 178 18.13 -4.41 10.97
CA ASN A 178 19.46 -3.81 10.83
C ASN A 178 20.13 -4.09 9.48
N ASP A 179 19.60 -5.02 8.68
CA ASP A 179 20.27 -5.45 7.45
C ASP A 179 19.99 -4.53 6.27
N TRP A 180 20.84 -4.69 5.26
CA TRP A 180 20.77 -4.07 3.95
C TRP A 180 21.51 -4.96 2.95
N GLY A 181 21.36 -4.69 1.66
CA GLY A 181 21.97 -5.48 0.60
C GLY A 181 20.95 -6.23 -0.25
N ALA A 182 21.43 -7.24 -0.97
CA ALA A 182 20.66 -7.99 -1.96
C ALA A 182 20.24 -9.37 -1.46
N GLY A 183 19.00 -9.77 -1.72
CA GLY A 183 18.49 -11.08 -1.32
C GLY A 183 17.11 -11.40 -1.89
N SER A 184 16.52 -12.49 -1.42
CA SER A 184 15.15 -12.87 -1.80
C SER A 184 14.11 -11.98 -1.11
N HIS A 185 13.07 -11.58 -1.85
CA HIS A 185 11.94 -10.88 -1.26
C HIS A 185 11.17 -11.79 -0.28
N PRO A 186 10.74 -11.26 0.88
CA PRO A 186 9.68 -11.86 1.67
C PRO A 186 8.35 -11.71 0.93
N MET A 187 7.58 -12.80 0.84
CA MET A 187 6.34 -12.86 0.06
C MET A 187 5.18 -13.45 0.87
N ASN A 188 4.01 -12.81 0.90
CA ASN A 188 2.80 -13.31 1.59
C ASN A 188 2.03 -14.35 0.76
N LYS A 189 2.57 -15.57 0.68
CA LYS A 189 2.09 -16.64 -0.21
C LYS A 189 2.41 -18.05 0.29
N LEU A 190 1.68 -19.04 -0.24
CA LEU A 190 1.96 -20.48 -0.09
C LEU A 190 1.97 -21.15 -1.47
N GLY A 191 3.14 -21.51 -1.98
CA GLY A 191 3.26 -22.01 -3.36
C GLY A 191 2.79 -20.96 -4.36
N ARG A 192 1.70 -21.22 -5.09
CA ARG A 192 1.07 -20.20 -5.96
C ARG A 192 -0.05 -19.41 -5.28
N LEU A 193 -0.53 -19.84 -4.12
CA LEU A 193 -1.63 -19.18 -3.40
C LEU A 193 -1.15 -17.87 -2.79
N ARG A 194 -1.77 -16.76 -3.20
CA ARG A 194 -1.72 -15.47 -2.51
C ARG A 194 -2.41 -15.59 -1.15
N VAL A 195 -1.79 -15.07 -0.10
CA VAL A 195 -2.40 -14.97 1.24
C VAL A 195 -2.80 -13.52 1.50
N SER A 196 -4.00 -13.15 1.07
CA SER A 196 -4.59 -11.82 1.31
C SER A 196 -5.20 -11.71 2.71
N THR A 197 -5.66 -10.52 3.12
CA THR A 197 -6.41 -10.36 4.38
C THR A 197 -7.79 -11.02 4.35
N ALA A 198 -8.39 -11.20 3.16
CA ALA A 198 -9.61 -12.00 3.04
C ALA A 198 -9.36 -13.47 3.42
N ILE A 199 -8.23 -14.03 2.99
CA ILE A 199 -7.84 -15.42 3.26
C ILE A 199 -7.30 -15.59 4.68
N GLY A 200 -6.37 -14.72 5.10
CA GLY A 200 -5.70 -14.85 6.39
C GLY A 200 -6.57 -14.44 7.59
N TYR A 201 -7.33 -13.34 7.45
CA TYR A 201 -8.10 -12.76 8.57
C TYR A 201 -9.60 -13.04 8.50
N LEU A 202 -10.25 -12.74 7.37
CA LEU A 202 -11.71 -12.83 7.31
C LEU A 202 -12.22 -14.27 7.22
N ALA A 203 -11.56 -15.14 6.45
CA ALA A 203 -11.98 -16.53 6.30
C ALA A 203 -12.20 -17.25 7.66
N PRO A 204 -11.28 -17.19 8.65
CA PRO A 204 -11.54 -17.77 9.96
C PRO A 204 -12.53 -16.95 10.82
N ALA A 205 -12.66 -15.63 10.60
CA ALA A 205 -13.56 -14.78 11.40
C ALA A 205 -15.05 -14.94 11.03
N ARG A 206 -15.36 -15.40 9.81
CA ARG A 206 -16.74 -15.53 9.28
C ARG A 206 -17.66 -16.43 10.10
N ILE A 207 -17.14 -17.34 10.91
CA ILE A 207 -17.96 -18.21 11.76
C ILE A 207 -18.63 -17.45 12.92
N ARG A 208 -18.19 -16.22 13.19
CA ARG A 208 -18.63 -15.44 14.33
C ARG A 208 -19.97 -14.75 14.02
N PRO A 209 -21.04 -14.99 14.80
CA PRO A 209 -22.39 -14.48 14.49
C PRO A 209 -22.50 -12.95 14.63
N ASN A 210 -21.55 -12.31 15.31
CA ASN A 210 -21.50 -10.86 15.53
C ASN A 210 -20.74 -10.10 14.42
N LEU A 211 -20.23 -10.78 13.38
CA LEU A 211 -19.59 -10.15 12.22
C LEU A 211 -20.45 -10.34 10.97
N THR A 212 -20.88 -9.23 10.37
CA THR A 212 -21.61 -9.22 9.09
C THR A 212 -20.76 -8.54 8.02
N ILE A 213 -20.46 -9.25 6.93
CA ILE A 213 -19.74 -8.71 5.76
C ILE A 213 -20.77 -8.43 4.66
N LYS A 214 -20.83 -7.20 4.17
CA LYS A 214 -21.71 -6.77 3.08
C LYS A 214 -20.87 -6.37 1.86
N PRO A 215 -20.68 -7.27 0.88
CA PRO A 215 -20.06 -6.91 -0.39
C PRO A 215 -20.99 -6.07 -1.26
N ASN A 216 -20.44 -5.53 -2.35
CA ASN A 216 -21.14 -4.69 -3.32
C ASN A 216 -21.95 -3.55 -2.66
N SER A 217 -21.37 -2.96 -1.61
CA SER A 217 -21.91 -1.87 -0.81
C SER A 217 -21.03 -0.65 -0.99
N PHE A 218 -21.39 0.22 -1.94
CA PHE A 218 -20.62 1.41 -2.29
C PHE A 218 -21.03 2.59 -1.41
N VAL A 219 -20.15 3.00 -0.48
CA VAL A 219 -20.44 4.10 0.46
C VAL A 219 -20.34 5.45 -0.26
N HIS A 220 -21.40 6.25 -0.19
CA HIS A 220 -21.46 7.60 -0.75
C HIS A 220 -20.85 8.61 0.23
N ARG A 221 -21.30 8.56 1.49
CA ARG A 221 -20.91 9.51 2.53
C ARG A 221 -21.23 9.01 3.94
N ILE A 222 -20.56 9.62 4.91
CA ILE A 222 -20.83 9.49 6.35
C ILE A 222 -21.87 10.55 6.73
N LEU A 223 -22.79 10.16 7.61
CA LEU A 223 -23.86 11.00 8.13
C LEU A 223 -23.48 11.52 9.52
N PHE A 224 -23.88 12.76 9.82
CA PHE A 224 -23.56 13.44 11.06
C PHE A 224 -24.81 13.96 11.78
N ASP A 225 -24.77 13.88 13.11
CA ASP A 225 -25.66 14.55 14.05
C ASP A 225 -24.82 15.58 14.83
N GLY A 226 -24.81 16.82 14.35
CA GLY A 226 -23.84 17.82 14.78
C GLY A 226 -22.41 17.40 14.43
N LYS A 227 -21.57 17.16 15.44
CA LYS A 227 -20.18 16.69 15.28
C LYS A 227 -20.02 15.18 15.40
N ARG A 228 -21.09 14.45 15.70
CA ARG A 228 -21.04 13.02 15.92
C ARG A 228 -21.37 12.28 14.64
N ALA A 229 -20.46 11.39 14.21
CA ALA A 229 -20.74 10.48 13.11
C ALA A 229 -21.82 9.47 13.55
N SER A 230 -22.91 9.37 12.79
CA SER A 230 -24.13 8.66 13.22
C SER A 230 -24.50 7.46 12.34
N GLY A 231 -24.10 7.49 11.06
CA GLY A 231 -24.29 6.39 10.13
C GLY A 231 -23.60 6.64 8.79
N VAL A 232 -23.92 5.81 7.81
CA VAL A 232 -23.49 6.01 6.42
C VAL A 232 -24.66 5.84 5.47
N GLU A 233 -24.57 6.54 4.35
CA GLU A 233 -25.39 6.32 3.16
C GLU A 233 -24.57 5.50 2.16
N TYR A 234 -25.13 4.40 1.69
CA TYR A 234 -24.45 3.50 0.76
C TYR A 234 -25.42 2.92 -0.28
N GLU A 235 -24.86 2.55 -1.41
CA GLU A 235 -25.55 1.96 -2.56
C GLU A 235 -25.32 0.45 -2.61
N ASN A 236 -26.39 -0.32 -2.76
CA ASN A 236 -26.35 -1.76 -2.95
C ASN A 236 -26.06 -2.14 -4.41
N ALA A 237 -25.79 -3.43 -4.65
CA ALA A 237 -25.54 -3.97 -5.98
C ALA A 237 -26.66 -3.70 -7.02
N ASP A 238 -27.90 -3.52 -6.57
CA ASP A 238 -29.07 -3.22 -7.41
C ASP A 238 -29.30 -1.72 -7.65
N GLY A 239 -28.41 -0.86 -7.12
CA GLY A 239 -28.49 0.60 -7.20
C GLY A 239 -29.40 1.23 -6.14
N SER A 240 -30.00 0.45 -5.24
CA SER A 240 -30.79 1.01 -4.14
C SER A 240 -29.90 1.71 -3.11
N ILE A 241 -30.33 2.89 -2.66
CA ILE A 241 -29.65 3.66 -1.62
C ILE A 241 -30.25 3.31 -0.26
N GLU A 242 -29.39 2.93 0.68
CA GLU A 242 -29.75 2.65 2.06
C GLU A 242 -28.94 3.50 3.03
N THR A 243 -29.45 3.62 4.25
CA THR A 243 -28.73 4.18 5.39
C THR A 243 -28.59 3.14 6.48
N ILE A 244 -27.41 3.03 7.07
CA ILE A 244 -27.16 2.24 8.28
C ILE A 244 -26.57 3.15 9.36
N GLN A 245 -27.23 3.17 10.53
CA GLN A 245 -26.76 3.89 11.71
C GLN A 245 -25.81 3.01 12.51
N ALA A 246 -24.82 3.57 13.20
CA ALA A 246 -23.84 2.82 13.99
C ALA A 246 -23.40 3.59 15.24
N GLY A 247 -22.83 2.89 16.23
CA GLY A 247 -22.23 3.51 17.42
C GLY A 247 -20.92 4.23 17.08
N LEU A 248 -20.04 3.51 16.38
CA LEU A 248 -18.72 3.95 15.92
C LEU A 248 -18.58 3.69 14.41
N ILE A 249 -18.02 4.66 13.69
CA ILE A 249 -17.71 4.53 12.26
C ILE A 249 -16.20 4.51 12.06
N ILE A 250 -15.71 3.48 11.38
CA ILE A 250 -14.30 3.31 11.05
C ILE A 250 -14.12 3.32 9.54
N LEU A 251 -13.37 4.28 9.03
CA LEU A 251 -13.08 4.46 7.62
C LEU A 251 -11.75 3.77 7.26
N CYS A 252 -11.84 2.76 6.39
CA CYS A 252 -10.73 1.90 5.94
C CYS A 252 -10.73 1.73 4.40
N ALA A 253 -11.19 2.74 3.65
CA ALA A 253 -11.34 2.68 2.20
C ALA A 253 -10.01 2.89 1.43
N GLY A 254 -8.90 3.10 2.15
CA GLY A 254 -7.57 3.29 1.61
C GLY A 254 -7.25 4.75 1.27
N ALA A 255 -5.98 5.02 1.00
CA ALA A 255 -5.45 6.37 0.82
C ALA A 255 -6.11 7.21 -0.28
N LEU A 256 -6.87 6.61 -1.20
CA LEU A 256 -7.52 7.33 -2.29
C LEU A 256 -9.02 7.52 -2.08
N LYS A 257 -9.73 6.49 -1.59
CA LYS A 257 -11.19 6.58 -1.35
C LYS A 257 -11.54 7.18 0.01
N SER A 258 -10.74 6.96 1.06
CA SER A 258 -11.02 7.55 2.37
C SER A 258 -11.10 9.09 2.34
N PRO A 259 -10.13 9.84 1.76
CA PRO A 259 -10.26 11.30 1.69
C PRO A 259 -11.44 11.73 0.79
N GLN A 260 -11.72 10.98 -0.28
CA GLN A 260 -12.88 11.24 -1.13
C GLN A 260 -14.20 11.11 -0.35
N ILE A 261 -14.37 10.02 0.42
CA ILE A 261 -15.56 9.81 1.26
C ILE A 261 -15.69 10.93 2.29
N LEU A 262 -14.61 11.33 2.97
CA LEU A 262 -14.66 12.47 3.90
C LEU A 262 -15.13 13.74 3.21
N MET A 263 -14.60 14.06 2.02
CA MET A 263 -15.01 15.25 1.27
C MET A 263 -16.49 15.18 0.85
N HIS A 264 -16.99 14.05 0.32
CA HIS A 264 -18.43 13.89 0.03
C HIS A 264 -19.31 13.89 1.29
N SER A 265 -18.72 13.69 2.47
CA SER A 265 -19.39 13.82 3.76
C SER A 265 -19.35 15.25 4.31
N GLY A 266 -18.82 16.22 3.55
CA GLY A 266 -18.70 17.60 3.98
C GLY A 266 -17.51 17.90 4.89
N ILE A 267 -16.51 17.00 4.92
CA ILE A 267 -15.29 17.14 5.73
C ILE A 267 -14.08 17.28 4.80
N GLY A 268 -13.46 18.46 4.78
CA GLY A 268 -12.28 18.71 3.96
C GLY A 268 -11.99 20.19 3.73
N PRO A 269 -11.16 20.51 2.71
CA PRO A 269 -10.86 21.89 2.33
C PRO A 269 -12.12 22.64 1.85
N THR A 270 -12.41 23.79 2.47
CA THR A 270 -13.62 24.58 2.20
C THR A 270 -13.76 24.98 0.72
N ASP A 271 -12.65 25.29 0.06
CA ASP A 271 -12.62 25.65 -1.37
C ASP A 271 -13.01 24.47 -2.27
N GLN A 272 -12.55 23.26 -1.95
CA GLN A 272 -12.94 22.03 -2.68
C GLN A 272 -14.44 21.75 -2.52
N LEU A 273 -14.94 21.80 -1.29
CA LEU A 273 -16.34 21.48 -1.01
C LEU A 273 -17.30 22.50 -1.64
N SER A 274 -17.02 23.79 -1.47
CA SER A 274 -17.85 24.87 -2.04
C SER A 274 -17.86 24.86 -3.56
N LYS A 275 -16.75 24.51 -4.22
CA LYS A 275 -16.67 24.37 -5.68
C LYS A 275 -17.69 23.39 -6.25
N PHE A 276 -18.01 22.33 -5.50
CA PHE A 276 -18.96 21.29 -5.93
C PHE A 276 -20.31 21.37 -5.22
N GLY A 277 -20.55 22.44 -4.44
CA GLY A 277 -21.81 22.64 -3.73
C GLY A 277 -22.07 21.62 -2.61
N ILE A 278 -21.01 21.00 -2.08
CA ILE A 278 -21.10 20.09 -0.93
C ILE A 278 -21.22 20.91 0.35
N GLU A 279 -22.21 20.60 1.17
CA GLU A 279 -22.42 21.28 2.45
C GLU A 279 -21.23 21.04 3.39
N LEU A 280 -20.69 22.12 3.96
CA LEU A 280 -19.58 22.03 4.90
C LEU A 280 -20.09 21.55 6.27
N VAL A 281 -19.69 20.35 6.66
CA VAL A 281 -19.89 19.81 8.01
C VAL A 281 -18.74 20.23 8.92
N GLY A 282 -17.50 20.20 8.41
CA GLY A 282 -16.37 20.83 9.10
C GLY A 282 -15.12 20.96 8.23
N GLU A 283 -14.45 22.09 8.40
CA GLU A 283 -13.22 22.39 7.67
C GLU A 283 -12.06 21.53 8.21
N GLU A 284 -11.45 20.77 7.31
CA GLU A 284 -10.24 19.98 7.57
C GLU A 284 -9.29 20.10 6.35
N PRO A 285 -8.40 21.11 6.33
CA PRO A 285 -7.56 21.39 5.16
C PRO A 285 -6.54 20.27 4.86
N GLY A 286 -6.28 19.37 5.81
CA GLY A 286 -5.40 18.22 5.62
C GLY A 286 -6.00 17.09 4.78
N VAL A 287 -7.32 17.02 4.61
CA VAL A 287 -7.97 15.95 3.84
C VAL A 287 -7.59 16.04 2.36
N GLY A 288 -7.04 14.96 1.82
CA GLY A 288 -6.54 14.87 0.45
C GLY A 288 -5.13 15.42 0.25
N GLN A 289 -4.51 16.01 1.27
CA GLN A 289 -3.16 16.58 1.19
C GLN A 289 -2.10 15.58 1.67
N ASN A 290 -0.81 15.91 1.54
CA ASN A 290 0.29 15.04 2.00
C ASN A 290 0.32 13.64 1.34
N LEU A 291 -0.18 13.53 0.10
CA LEU A 291 -0.12 12.26 -0.64
C LEU A 291 1.35 11.85 -0.81
N SER A 292 1.67 10.66 -0.33
CA SER A 292 3.01 10.09 -0.35
C SER A 292 3.02 8.70 -0.98
N ASP A 293 4.08 8.34 -1.71
CA ASP A 293 4.23 7.08 -2.46
C ASP A 293 5.71 6.85 -2.83
N HIS A 294 6.09 5.72 -3.44
CA HIS A 294 7.47 5.49 -3.89
C HIS A 294 7.61 5.79 -5.38
N PRO A 295 8.35 6.83 -5.79
CA PRO A 295 8.66 7.03 -7.20
C PRO A 295 9.71 6.02 -7.68
N ALA A 296 9.41 5.39 -8.80
CA ALA A 296 10.25 4.41 -9.45
C ALA A 296 10.43 4.73 -10.95
N LEU A 297 11.56 4.32 -11.50
CA LEU A 297 11.82 4.32 -12.93
C LEU A 297 12.62 3.06 -13.30
N SER A 298 12.23 2.39 -14.37
CA SER A 298 12.88 1.14 -14.78
C SER A 298 13.88 1.35 -15.90
N VAL A 299 14.92 0.51 -15.92
CA VAL A 299 15.66 0.17 -17.13
C VAL A 299 15.00 -1.07 -17.73
N VAL A 300 14.51 -0.97 -18.96
CA VAL A 300 13.83 -2.05 -19.69
C VAL A 300 14.79 -2.65 -20.69
N CYS A 301 14.98 -3.96 -20.61
CA CYS A 301 15.95 -4.71 -21.38
C CYS A 301 15.23 -5.73 -22.27
N GLU A 302 15.70 -5.87 -23.51
CA GLU A 302 15.36 -7.00 -24.36
C GLU A 302 16.32 -8.15 -24.07
N ALA A 303 15.78 -9.34 -23.80
CA ALA A 303 16.54 -10.54 -23.50
C ALA A 303 17.18 -11.13 -24.77
N LYS A 304 18.40 -11.67 -24.66
CA LYS A 304 19.06 -12.45 -25.74
C LYS A 304 18.29 -13.72 -26.07
N ASP A 305 17.78 -14.39 -25.05
CA ASP A 305 16.94 -15.58 -25.19
C ASP A 305 15.48 -15.24 -24.82
N ARG A 306 14.57 -15.46 -25.77
CA ARG A 306 13.13 -15.27 -25.57
C ARG A 306 12.57 -16.24 -24.52
N GLY A 307 13.18 -17.42 -24.34
CA GLY A 307 12.77 -18.41 -23.35
C GLY A 307 12.92 -17.95 -21.90
N LEU A 308 13.68 -16.88 -21.65
CA LEU A 308 13.77 -16.25 -20.33
C LEU A 308 12.46 -15.58 -19.92
N ILE A 309 11.64 -15.14 -20.89
CA ILE A 309 10.44 -14.34 -20.62
C ILE A 309 9.20 -15.25 -20.62
N ASP A 310 8.72 -15.54 -19.42
CA ASP A 310 7.52 -16.32 -19.17
C ASP A 310 6.62 -15.59 -18.16
N HIS A 311 5.45 -15.13 -18.64
CA HIS A 311 4.48 -14.38 -17.85
C HIS A 311 3.70 -15.25 -16.83
N ASP A 312 3.86 -16.57 -16.88
CA ASP A 312 3.33 -17.49 -15.86
C ASP A 312 4.30 -17.69 -14.69
N LYS A 313 5.54 -17.18 -14.76
CA LYS A 313 6.51 -17.16 -13.67
C LYS A 313 6.30 -15.96 -12.74
N PRO A 314 6.85 -15.98 -11.52
CA PRO A 314 6.79 -14.84 -10.62
C PRO A 314 7.38 -13.57 -11.26
N ILE A 315 6.65 -12.46 -11.21
CA ILE A 315 7.12 -11.17 -11.73
C ILE A 315 8.35 -10.65 -10.96
N ILE A 316 8.47 -10.97 -9.68
CA ILE A 316 9.55 -10.50 -8.81
C ILE A 316 9.88 -11.56 -7.74
N GLN A 317 11.16 -11.68 -7.40
CA GLN A 317 11.68 -12.64 -6.40
C GLN A 317 12.83 -12.09 -5.56
N THR A 318 13.54 -11.05 -6.01
CA THR A 318 14.75 -10.52 -5.35
C THR A 318 14.70 -9.00 -5.22
N ILE A 319 15.38 -8.51 -4.20
CA ILE A 319 15.45 -7.11 -3.80
C ILE A 319 16.90 -6.72 -3.52
N LEU A 320 17.26 -5.47 -3.77
CA LEU A 320 18.45 -4.81 -3.20
C LEU A 320 18.00 -3.54 -2.47
N ARG A 321 18.28 -3.44 -1.17
CA ARG A 321 18.07 -2.23 -0.35
C ARG A 321 19.41 -1.61 0.02
N TYR A 322 19.57 -0.32 -0.17
CA TYR A 322 20.82 0.39 0.16
C TYR A 322 20.58 1.88 0.37
N THR A 323 21.60 2.56 0.87
CA THR A 323 21.55 4.00 1.13
C THR A 323 22.23 4.77 0.02
N ALA A 324 21.57 5.81 -0.47
CA ALA A 324 22.17 6.74 -1.42
C ALA A 324 23.44 7.37 -0.82
N GLU A 325 24.47 7.57 -1.65
CA GLU A 325 25.69 8.25 -1.21
C GLU A 325 25.37 9.62 -0.59
N GLY A 326 25.86 9.86 0.63
CA GLY A 326 25.63 11.10 1.38
C GLY A 326 24.24 11.23 2.04
N SER A 327 23.35 10.25 1.89
CA SER A 327 22.05 10.27 2.56
C SER A 327 22.16 9.89 4.04
N SER A 328 21.39 10.59 4.88
CA SER A 328 21.21 10.25 6.30
C SER A 328 20.06 9.26 6.52
N LYS A 329 19.32 8.90 5.47
CA LYS A 329 18.16 8.01 5.54
C LYS A 329 18.60 6.61 5.10
N ARG A 330 18.76 5.68 6.06
CA ARG A 330 19.16 4.29 5.78
C ARG A 330 18.18 3.59 4.84
N ASN A 331 18.65 2.79 3.88
CA ASN A 331 17.81 2.07 2.93
C ASN A 331 16.79 2.98 2.21
N ASP A 332 17.19 4.20 1.84
CA ASP A 332 16.33 5.13 1.12
C ASP A 332 16.24 4.86 -0.39
N LEU A 333 17.02 3.90 -0.90
CA LEU A 333 16.98 3.39 -2.25
C LEU A 333 16.74 1.88 -2.29
N GLN A 334 16.07 1.47 -3.36
CA GLN A 334 15.82 0.06 -3.67
C GLN A 334 16.01 -0.20 -5.16
N ILE A 335 16.55 -1.37 -5.50
CA ILE A 335 16.60 -1.89 -6.87
C ILE A 335 15.89 -3.24 -6.91
N GLU A 336 15.00 -3.40 -7.88
CA GLU A 336 14.21 -4.61 -8.08
C GLU A 336 14.43 -5.20 -9.47
N GLN A 337 14.67 -6.51 -9.54
CA GLN A 337 14.65 -7.25 -10.80
C GLN A 337 13.21 -7.66 -11.10
N LEU A 338 12.70 -7.37 -12.30
CA LEU A 338 11.42 -7.89 -12.78
C LEU A 338 11.69 -8.99 -13.81
N SER A 339 11.02 -10.13 -13.71
CA SER A 339 11.19 -11.27 -14.63
C SER A 339 10.74 -10.95 -16.06
N PHE A 340 9.77 -10.06 -16.22
CA PHE A 340 9.25 -9.64 -17.52
C PHE A 340 8.68 -8.22 -17.49
N ALA A 341 8.57 -7.62 -18.67
CA ALA A 341 7.95 -6.33 -18.91
C ALA A 341 7.10 -6.38 -20.20
N GLY A 342 6.12 -5.49 -20.32
CA GLY A 342 5.21 -5.47 -21.47
C GLY A 342 4.12 -6.56 -21.40
N LYS A 343 3.53 -6.90 -22.56
CA LYS A 343 2.39 -7.82 -22.67
C LYS A 343 2.81 -9.18 -23.22
N PRO A 344 2.10 -10.28 -22.84
CA PRO A 344 2.30 -11.59 -23.44
C PRO A 344 2.26 -11.55 -24.97
N GLY A 345 3.18 -12.30 -25.60
CA GLY A 345 3.32 -12.33 -27.06
C GLY A 345 4.13 -11.16 -27.66
N GLY A 346 4.47 -10.13 -26.87
CA GLY A 346 5.33 -9.03 -27.28
C GLY A 346 6.81 -9.39 -27.45
N PRO A 347 7.69 -8.39 -27.60
CA PRO A 347 9.14 -8.57 -27.51
C PRO A 347 9.54 -9.19 -26.16
N PRO A 348 10.65 -9.95 -26.09
CA PRO A 348 11.09 -10.58 -24.85
C PRO A 348 11.73 -9.56 -23.93
N LEU A 349 10.91 -8.81 -23.19
CA LEU A 349 11.38 -7.75 -22.31
C LEU A 349 11.38 -8.19 -20.86
N PHE A 350 12.40 -7.78 -20.11
CA PHE A 350 12.41 -7.73 -18.65
C PHE A 350 12.83 -6.33 -18.19
N ALA A 351 12.78 -6.06 -16.88
CA ALA A 351 13.15 -4.75 -16.37
C ALA A 351 13.94 -4.84 -15.06
N ILE A 352 14.70 -3.79 -14.77
CA ILE A 352 15.33 -3.55 -13.48
C ILE A 352 14.85 -2.19 -13.00
N ALA A 353 14.12 -2.12 -11.90
CA ALA A 353 13.51 -0.90 -11.39
C ALA A 353 14.42 -0.22 -10.37
N ALA A 354 14.71 1.08 -10.56
CA ALA A 354 15.24 1.96 -9.54
C ALA A 354 14.05 2.56 -8.76
N VAL A 355 14.08 2.46 -7.45
CA VAL A 355 12.99 2.92 -6.57
C VAL A 355 13.54 3.82 -5.48
N LEU A 356 12.87 4.95 -5.24
CA LEU A 356 13.10 5.82 -4.10
C LEU A 356 12.14 5.45 -2.97
N GLU A 357 12.69 4.95 -1.87
CA GLU A 357 11.92 4.44 -0.73
C GLU A 357 11.69 5.50 0.36
N TYR A 358 12.50 6.56 0.39
CA TYR A 358 12.25 7.71 1.27
C TYR A 358 12.09 8.98 0.44
N GLN A 359 10.85 9.46 0.30
CA GLN A 359 10.55 10.66 -0.49
C GLN A 359 10.23 11.90 0.35
N PHE A 360 10.67 13.06 -0.13
CA PHE A 360 10.37 14.37 0.47
C PHE A 360 9.17 15.07 -0.19
N GLY A 361 9.00 14.89 -1.50
CA GLY A 361 7.90 15.44 -2.26
C GLY A 361 6.55 14.96 -1.73
N ARG A 362 5.54 15.81 -1.88
CA ARG A 362 4.16 15.53 -1.49
C ARG A 362 3.23 15.90 -2.63
N GLY A 363 2.30 15.00 -2.91
CA GLY A 363 1.21 15.21 -3.83
C GLY A 363 -0.07 15.63 -3.11
N GLU A 364 -1.16 15.58 -3.88
CA GLU A 364 -2.50 15.80 -3.38
C GLU A 364 -3.55 14.96 -4.13
N LEU A 365 -4.72 14.88 -3.53
CA LEU A 365 -5.94 14.30 -4.06
C LEU A 365 -7.07 15.32 -3.89
N ARG A 366 -7.80 15.58 -4.98
CA ARG A 366 -8.89 16.55 -5.03
C ARG A 366 -10.15 15.92 -5.63
N LEU A 367 -11.32 16.41 -5.25
CA LEU A 367 -12.56 16.00 -5.90
C LEU A 367 -12.58 16.45 -7.37
N ASN A 368 -13.17 15.61 -8.22
CA ASN A 368 -13.44 15.95 -9.62
C ASN A 368 -14.88 16.43 -9.84
N SER A 369 -15.82 15.95 -9.00
CA SER A 369 -17.24 16.34 -9.03
C SER A 369 -17.90 16.13 -7.66
N ALA A 370 -19.20 16.42 -7.56
CA ALA A 370 -20.02 16.07 -6.41
C ALA A 370 -20.55 14.62 -6.44
N ASP A 371 -20.45 13.93 -7.58
CA ASP A 371 -20.91 12.55 -7.73
C ASP A 371 -19.90 11.60 -7.07
N PRO A 372 -20.29 10.79 -6.07
CA PRO A 372 -19.36 9.88 -5.41
C PRO A 372 -18.79 8.79 -6.33
N HIS A 373 -19.45 8.49 -7.47
CA HIS A 373 -18.96 7.54 -8.47
C HIS A 373 -17.79 8.07 -9.28
N ASP A 374 -17.68 9.39 -9.44
CA ASP A 374 -16.58 10.00 -10.18
C ASP A 374 -15.26 9.80 -9.42
N LEU A 375 -14.21 9.48 -10.17
CA LEU A 375 -12.88 9.29 -9.59
C LEU A 375 -12.24 10.65 -9.27
N PRO A 376 -11.48 10.76 -8.17
CA PRO A 376 -10.81 11.99 -7.79
C PRO A 376 -9.63 12.29 -8.72
N ILE A 377 -9.20 13.55 -8.73
CA ILE A 377 -7.96 13.96 -9.38
C ILE A 377 -6.80 13.64 -8.42
N ILE A 378 -5.81 12.89 -8.89
CA ILE A 378 -4.67 12.42 -8.09
C ILE A 378 -3.37 12.92 -8.72
N GLU A 379 -2.57 13.67 -7.97
CA GLU A 379 -1.32 14.27 -8.45
C GLU A 379 -0.19 13.99 -7.45
N ASN A 380 0.74 13.09 -7.80
CA ASN A 380 1.84 12.72 -6.90
C ASN A 380 3.01 13.71 -6.94
N ARG A 381 3.19 14.42 -8.07
CA ARG A 381 4.26 15.42 -8.25
C ARG A 381 5.67 14.85 -8.04
N PHE A 382 5.89 13.61 -8.49
CA PHE A 382 7.17 12.93 -8.34
C PHE A 382 8.30 13.72 -9.00
N CYS A 383 9.44 13.76 -8.31
CA CYS A 383 10.66 14.44 -8.77
C CYS A 383 10.49 15.97 -9.01
N GLU A 384 9.46 16.60 -8.44
CA GLU A 384 9.42 18.07 -8.34
C GLU A 384 10.34 18.57 -7.21
N ASP A 385 10.51 17.78 -6.13
CA ASP A 385 11.55 18.02 -5.13
C ASP A 385 12.90 17.51 -5.64
N ASP A 386 13.90 18.40 -5.68
CA ASP A 386 15.22 18.06 -6.20
C ASP A 386 15.94 17.02 -5.32
N ARG A 387 15.65 16.93 -4.01
CA ARG A 387 16.23 15.91 -3.13
C ARG A 387 15.81 14.50 -3.55
N ASP A 388 14.59 14.34 -4.03
CA ASP A 388 14.10 13.07 -4.55
C ASP A 388 14.68 12.76 -5.92
N THR A 389 14.73 13.77 -6.79
CA THR A 389 15.27 13.61 -8.14
C THR A 389 16.73 13.21 -8.13
N ILE A 390 17.56 13.87 -7.31
CA ILE A 390 19.00 13.59 -7.21
C ILE A 390 19.23 12.14 -6.80
N ARG A 391 18.49 11.64 -5.81
CA ARG A 391 18.62 10.27 -5.30
C ARG A 391 18.07 9.24 -6.28
N LEU A 392 16.95 9.51 -6.96
CA LEU A 392 16.44 8.60 -7.99
C LEU A 392 17.38 8.54 -9.22
N VAL A 393 18.02 9.65 -9.60
CA VAL A 393 19.06 9.65 -10.64
C VAL A 393 20.28 8.83 -10.20
N ALA A 394 20.71 8.96 -8.94
CA ALA A 394 21.77 8.11 -8.40
C ALA A 394 21.39 6.62 -8.48
N CYS A 395 20.16 6.28 -8.07
CA CYS A 395 19.64 4.92 -8.15
C CYS A 395 19.59 4.41 -9.60
N MET A 396 19.16 5.24 -10.56
CA MET A 396 19.16 4.88 -11.98
C MET A 396 20.58 4.61 -12.52
N ARG A 397 21.60 5.34 -12.05
CA ARG A 397 23.00 5.04 -12.42
C ARG A 397 23.43 3.68 -11.91
N ASP A 398 23.12 3.36 -10.66
CA ASP A 398 23.43 2.05 -10.08
C ASP A 398 22.66 0.93 -10.79
N THR A 399 21.38 1.11 -11.09
CA THR A 399 20.59 0.19 -11.91
C THR A 399 21.20 -0.03 -13.30
N LEU A 400 21.71 1.02 -13.95
CA LEU A 400 22.38 0.89 -15.24
C LEU A 400 23.69 0.09 -15.17
N ARG A 401 24.39 0.04 -14.03
CA ARG A 401 25.59 -0.80 -13.87
C ARG A 401 25.27 -2.29 -13.99
N PHE A 402 24.13 -2.75 -13.45
CA PHE A 402 23.65 -4.12 -13.64
C PHE A 402 23.47 -4.52 -15.11
N THR A 403 23.23 -3.55 -16.00
CA THR A 403 23.07 -3.82 -17.44
C THR A 403 24.39 -3.90 -18.20
N ARG A 404 25.51 -3.57 -17.55
CA ARG A 404 26.85 -3.47 -18.17
C ARG A 404 27.86 -4.42 -17.53
N GLU A 405 27.61 -4.83 -16.30
CA GLU A 405 28.51 -5.60 -15.47
C GLU A 405 27.78 -6.83 -14.90
N GLY A 406 28.52 -7.93 -14.74
CA GLY A 406 28.02 -9.15 -14.13
C GLY A 406 27.03 -9.95 -14.98
N GLU A 407 26.44 -10.96 -14.35
CA GLU A 407 25.67 -12.00 -15.06
C GLU A 407 24.38 -11.48 -15.71
N VAL A 408 23.81 -10.38 -15.19
CA VAL A 408 22.62 -9.75 -15.79
C VAL A 408 22.94 -9.20 -17.18
N ALA A 409 24.11 -8.57 -17.36
CA ALA A 409 24.55 -8.04 -18.64
C ALA A 409 24.64 -9.14 -19.73
N GLU A 410 24.96 -10.38 -19.33
CA GLU A 410 25.03 -11.51 -20.25
C GLU A 410 23.66 -11.95 -20.77
N LEU A 411 22.57 -11.60 -20.09
CA LEU A 411 21.20 -11.88 -20.52
C LEU A 411 20.63 -10.84 -21.48
N ILE A 412 21.26 -9.67 -21.62
CA ILE A 412 20.70 -8.50 -22.31
C ILE A 412 21.17 -8.44 -23.77
N ALA A 413 20.21 -8.44 -24.71
CA ALA A 413 20.47 -8.16 -26.12
C ALA A 413 20.58 -6.64 -26.37
N SER A 414 19.65 -5.88 -25.80
CA SER A 414 19.63 -4.42 -25.92
C SER A 414 18.87 -3.77 -24.75
N ILE A 415 19.16 -2.50 -24.48
CA ILE A 415 18.35 -1.66 -23.57
C ILE A 415 17.34 -0.91 -24.43
N THR A 416 16.05 -1.08 -24.13
CA THR A 416 14.96 -0.42 -24.85
C THR A 416 14.54 0.90 -24.19
N PHE A 417 14.68 0.99 -22.86
CA PHE A 417 14.49 2.22 -22.11
C PHE A 417 15.43 2.25 -20.90
N PRO A 418 16.08 3.39 -20.59
CA PRO A 418 16.23 4.57 -21.44
C PRO A 418 16.99 4.26 -22.74
N ASP A 419 16.68 4.97 -23.83
CA ASP A 419 17.34 4.80 -25.13
C ASP A 419 18.82 5.22 -25.05
N PRO A 420 19.79 4.29 -25.11
CA PRO A 420 21.20 4.61 -24.94
C PRO A 420 21.73 5.58 -26.00
N LYS A 421 21.09 5.68 -27.17
CA LYS A 421 21.49 6.60 -28.25
C LYS A 421 21.26 8.07 -27.89
N ARG A 422 20.44 8.35 -26.87
CA ARG A 422 20.14 9.70 -26.40
C ARG A 422 21.06 10.16 -25.27
N GLY A 423 22.05 9.35 -24.90
CA GLY A 423 22.91 9.58 -23.74
C GLY A 423 22.29 9.03 -22.45
N LEU A 424 23.16 8.76 -21.47
CA LEU A 424 22.79 8.22 -20.15
C LEU A 424 23.52 8.99 -19.03
N ASP A 425 23.82 10.26 -19.29
CA ASP A 425 24.38 11.18 -18.29
C ASP A 425 23.30 11.70 -17.34
N ASP A 426 23.73 12.33 -16.26
CA ASP A 426 22.86 12.82 -15.19
C ASP A 426 21.83 13.84 -15.69
N GLU A 427 22.14 14.62 -16.73
CA GLU A 427 21.19 15.58 -17.31
C GLU A 427 20.03 14.85 -18.00
N VAL A 428 20.34 13.83 -18.80
CA VAL A 428 19.34 12.99 -19.44
C VAL A 428 18.53 12.20 -18.41
N LEU A 429 19.19 11.58 -17.44
CA LEU A 429 18.51 10.82 -16.38
C LEU A 429 17.60 11.71 -15.53
N THR A 430 18.02 12.94 -15.22
CA THR A 430 17.18 13.93 -14.51
C THR A 430 15.91 14.23 -15.29
N LYS A 431 16.02 14.51 -16.59
CA LYS A 431 14.88 14.76 -17.48
C LYS A 431 13.93 13.55 -17.54
N LEU A 432 14.49 12.34 -17.55
CA LEU A 432 13.70 11.11 -17.55
C LEU A 432 12.99 10.88 -16.22
N CYS A 433 13.64 11.08 -15.07
CA CYS A 433 13.00 10.96 -13.76
C CYS A 433 11.84 11.94 -13.62
N LYS A 434 12.07 13.22 -13.92
CA LYS A 434 11.03 14.28 -13.86
C LYS A 434 9.87 14.07 -14.84
N LYS A 435 10.07 13.28 -15.89
CA LYS A 435 9.05 13.02 -16.92
C LYS A 435 8.36 11.67 -16.78
N PHE A 436 9.06 10.65 -16.32
CA PHE A 436 8.62 9.25 -16.46
C PHE A 436 8.56 8.48 -15.15
N ALA A 437 9.06 9.03 -14.03
CA ALA A 437 8.86 8.41 -12.73
C ALA A 437 7.38 8.05 -12.53
N ALA A 438 7.14 6.91 -11.94
CA ALA A 438 5.81 6.36 -11.70
C ALA A 438 5.75 5.74 -10.30
N SER A 439 4.55 5.50 -9.83
CA SER A 439 4.28 4.96 -8.51
C SER A 439 4.71 3.49 -8.40
N GLY A 440 5.31 3.13 -7.26
CA GLY A 440 5.47 1.77 -6.77
C GLY A 440 4.18 1.14 -6.22
N TYR A 441 3.06 1.84 -6.37
CA TYR A 441 1.72 1.48 -5.94
C TYR A 441 1.47 1.56 -4.42
N HIS A 442 2.09 2.54 -3.74
CA HIS A 442 2.06 2.72 -2.29
C HIS A 442 1.50 4.07 -1.83
N PRO A 443 0.36 4.57 -2.38
CA PRO A 443 -0.20 5.84 -1.93
C PRO A 443 -0.59 5.78 -0.45
N CYS A 444 -0.27 6.84 0.29
CA CYS A 444 -0.54 7.00 1.72
C CYS A 444 -0.62 8.49 2.10
N GLY A 445 -0.97 8.77 3.35
CA GLY A 445 -0.81 10.10 3.98
C GLY A 445 -1.88 11.15 3.70
N THR A 446 -2.94 10.80 2.96
CA THR A 446 -4.04 11.70 2.56
C THR A 446 -5.00 12.12 3.67
N ILE A 447 -4.90 11.51 4.87
CA ILE A 447 -5.63 11.85 6.10
C ILE A 447 -4.64 11.75 7.26
N LYS A 448 -3.57 12.54 7.20
CA LYS A 448 -2.38 12.41 8.03
C LYS A 448 -2.70 12.35 9.54
N MET A 449 -2.17 11.35 10.25
CA MET A 449 -2.17 11.34 11.71
C MET A 449 -1.11 12.29 12.29
N GLY A 450 -1.35 12.83 13.48
CA GLY A 450 -0.40 13.71 14.15
C GLY A 450 -1.00 14.44 15.35
N ASP A 451 -0.23 15.39 15.89
CA ASP A 451 -0.70 16.25 16.98
C ASP A 451 -1.80 17.19 16.48
N LYS A 452 -2.80 17.45 17.33
CA LYS A 452 -3.94 18.34 17.01
C LYS A 452 -3.52 19.78 16.70
N SER A 453 -2.33 20.21 17.16
CA SER A 453 -1.76 21.51 16.84
C SER A 453 -1.18 21.61 15.43
N ASP A 454 -0.92 20.49 14.76
CA ASP A 454 -0.57 20.48 13.34
C ASP A 454 -1.85 20.72 12.51
N PRO A 455 -1.97 21.85 11.80
CA PRO A 455 -3.18 22.16 11.02
C PRO A 455 -3.43 21.19 9.86
N MET A 456 -2.43 20.39 9.48
CA MET A 456 -2.54 19.35 8.44
C MET A 456 -2.83 17.96 9.00
N SER A 457 -2.84 17.79 10.33
CA SER A 457 -3.26 16.54 10.96
C SER A 457 -4.78 16.47 11.02
N VAL A 458 -5.34 15.33 10.59
CA VAL A 458 -6.80 15.11 10.56
C VAL A 458 -7.23 14.14 11.67
N VAL A 459 -6.37 13.20 12.02
CA VAL A 459 -6.61 12.22 13.08
C VAL A 459 -5.49 12.21 14.11
N ASP A 460 -5.80 11.81 15.33
CA ASP A 460 -4.78 11.55 16.35
C ASP A 460 -4.05 10.22 16.10
N GLN A 461 -3.07 9.91 16.95
CA GLN A 461 -2.29 8.66 16.85
C GLN A 461 -3.12 7.38 17.02
N TYR A 462 -4.38 7.47 17.46
CA TYR A 462 -5.28 6.34 17.61
C TYR A 462 -6.23 6.20 16.41
N GLY A 463 -6.10 7.10 15.42
CA GLY A 463 -6.95 7.18 14.24
C GLY A 463 -8.24 7.96 14.45
N ARG A 464 -8.48 8.56 15.63
CA ARG A 464 -9.72 9.31 15.92
C ARG A 464 -9.66 10.68 15.24
N ALA A 465 -10.73 11.07 14.58
CA ALA A 465 -10.84 12.40 13.97
C ALA A 465 -10.76 13.51 15.05
N HIS A 466 -9.92 14.53 14.82
CA HIS A 466 -9.68 15.57 15.83
C HIS A 466 -10.92 16.41 16.18
N ARG A 467 -11.84 16.55 15.23
CA ARG A 467 -13.01 17.44 15.31
C ARG A 467 -14.36 16.72 15.35
N PHE A 468 -14.38 15.41 15.15
CA PHE A 468 -15.60 14.62 15.02
C PHE A 468 -15.62 13.45 15.98
N ASP A 469 -16.72 13.31 16.70
CA ASP A 469 -16.92 12.20 17.63
C ASP A 469 -17.36 10.95 16.87
N ASN A 470 -16.96 9.78 17.38
CA ASN A 470 -17.31 8.46 16.84
C ASN A 470 -16.88 8.23 15.38
N LEU A 471 -15.83 8.93 14.93
CA LEU A 471 -15.20 8.72 13.62
C LEU A 471 -13.73 8.35 13.79
N VAL A 472 -13.36 7.19 13.26
CA VAL A 472 -11.98 6.70 13.19
C VAL A 472 -11.60 6.53 11.72
N VAL A 473 -10.36 6.86 11.37
CA VAL A 473 -9.74 6.52 10.09
C VAL A 473 -8.57 5.60 10.37
N ALA A 474 -8.53 4.47 9.68
CA ALA A 474 -7.55 3.43 9.91
C ALA A 474 -7.21 2.72 8.59
N ASP A 475 -6.37 3.35 7.78
CA ASP A 475 -5.76 2.76 6.58
C ASP A 475 -4.50 3.54 6.18
N ALA A 476 -3.93 3.27 5.00
CA ALA A 476 -2.74 3.96 4.52
C ALA A 476 -2.84 5.51 4.49
N SER A 477 -4.04 6.08 4.41
CA SER A 477 -4.25 7.52 4.48
C SER A 477 -3.68 8.15 5.75
N ILE A 478 -3.61 7.43 6.87
CA ILE A 478 -3.17 8.00 8.14
C ILE A 478 -1.67 8.13 8.27
N MET A 479 -0.88 7.41 7.47
CA MET A 479 0.59 7.38 7.60
C MET A 479 1.18 8.80 7.42
N PRO A 480 2.01 9.33 8.34
CA PRO A 480 2.65 10.64 8.19
C PRO A 480 3.43 10.77 6.87
N PHE A 481 4.08 9.68 6.49
CA PHE A 481 4.71 9.46 5.19
C PHE A 481 4.86 7.96 4.95
N VAL A 482 5.15 7.58 3.71
CA VAL A 482 5.31 6.18 3.31
C VAL A 482 6.55 5.57 4.00
N PRO A 483 6.44 4.40 4.66
CA PRO A 483 7.62 3.71 5.19
C PRO A 483 8.48 3.21 4.02
N ARG A 484 9.78 2.97 4.22
CA ARG A 484 10.73 2.45 3.22
C ARG A 484 10.49 0.96 2.89
N ALA A 485 9.26 0.62 2.55
CA ALA A 485 8.79 -0.67 2.10
C ALA A 485 7.40 -0.60 1.45
N ASN A 486 7.00 -1.67 0.74
CA ASN A 486 5.63 -1.85 0.29
C ASN A 486 4.63 -1.74 1.45
N THR A 487 3.50 -1.06 1.24
CA THR A 487 2.61 -0.65 2.33
C THR A 487 1.68 -1.74 2.86
N ASN A 488 1.62 -2.93 2.24
CA ASN A 488 0.64 -3.95 2.63
C ASN A 488 0.80 -4.41 4.09
N LEU A 489 2.02 -4.80 4.51
CA LEU A 489 2.23 -5.22 5.90
C LEU A 489 2.02 -4.07 6.88
N THR A 490 2.41 -2.85 6.52
CA THR A 490 2.16 -1.66 7.35
C THR A 490 0.66 -1.40 7.52
N CYS A 491 -0.15 -1.56 6.48
CA CYS A 491 -1.61 -1.45 6.57
C CYS A 491 -2.23 -2.52 7.48
N ILE A 492 -1.73 -3.76 7.42
CA ILE A 492 -2.17 -4.84 8.30
C ILE A 492 -1.74 -4.56 9.74
N MET A 493 -0.52 -4.04 9.94
CA MET A 493 -0.01 -3.61 11.25
C MET A 493 -0.85 -2.48 11.85
N ILE A 494 -1.25 -1.48 11.05
CA ILE A 494 -2.20 -0.43 11.48
C ILE A 494 -3.50 -1.09 11.99
N GLY A 495 -4.01 -2.08 11.26
CA GLY A 495 -5.22 -2.80 11.64
C GLY A 495 -5.06 -3.64 12.90
N GLU A 496 -3.89 -4.24 13.09
CA GLU A 496 -3.53 -4.97 14.30
C GLU A 496 -3.38 -4.07 15.52
N MET A 497 -2.89 -2.84 15.35
CA MET A 497 -2.74 -1.87 16.43
C MET A 497 -4.10 -1.30 16.82
N ILE A 498 -4.79 -0.65 15.87
CA ILE A 498 -6.06 0.02 16.13
C ILE A 498 -7.16 -0.99 16.46
N GLY A 499 -7.18 -2.15 15.80
CA GLY A 499 -8.13 -3.21 16.10
C GLY A 499 -7.94 -3.79 17.50
N GLU A 500 -6.70 -3.93 17.98
CA GLU A 500 -6.42 -4.37 19.34
C GLU A 500 -6.83 -3.30 20.37
N TRP A 501 -6.51 -2.03 20.14
CA TRP A 501 -6.94 -0.93 21.01
C TRP A 501 -8.46 -0.85 21.12
N LEU A 502 -9.18 -0.96 20.00
CA LEU A 502 -10.65 -1.02 19.99
C LEU A 502 -11.21 -2.23 20.74
N ARG A 503 -10.53 -3.38 20.66
CA ARG A 503 -10.92 -4.61 21.36
C ARG A 503 -10.71 -4.51 22.87
N THR A 504 -9.65 -3.85 23.32
CA THR A 504 -9.28 -3.79 24.74
C THR A 504 -9.75 -2.52 25.46
N ASP A 505 -9.97 -1.42 24.74
CA ASP A 505 -10.33 -0.11 25.27
C ASP A 505 -11.33 0.60 24.34
N PHE A 506 -12.47 -0.04 24.13
CA PHE A 506 -13.51 0.45 23.21
C PHE A 506 -14.03 1.84 23.61
N ASP A 507 -14.24 2.07 24.91
CA ASP A 507 -14.85 3.30 25.43
C ASP A 507 -13.98 4.54 25.17
N TYR A 508 -12.68 4.36 24.92
CA TYR A 508 -11.77 5.42 24.49
C TYR A 508 -12.04 5.93 23.07
N TYR A 509 -12.70 5.13 22.22
CA TYR A 509 -13.06 5.46 20.84
C TYR A 509 -14.47 6.02 20.68
N GLY A 510 -15.32 5.82 21.69
CA GLY A 510 -16.68 6.33 21.74
C GLY A 510 -17.52 5.56 22.76
N SER A 511 -18.45 6.24 23.41
CA SER A 511 -19.45 5.59 24.25
C SER A 511 -20.51 4.93 23.37
N ALA A 512 -20.83 3.65 23.64
CA ALA A 512 -21.90 2.90 23.00
C ALA A 512 -23.27 3.61 23.04
#